data_AF-B8INZ3-F1
#
_entry.id   AF-B8INZ3-F1
#
_cell.length_a   1.000
_cell.length_b   1.000
_cell.length_c   1.000
_cell.angle_alpha   90.00
_cell.angle_beta   90.00
_cell.angle_gamma   90.00
#
_symmetry.space_group_name_H-M   'P 1'
#
loop_
_entity.id
_entity.type
_entity.pdbx_description
1 polymer ?
#
loop_
_entity_poly.entity_id
_entity_poly.type
_entity_poly.pdbx_seq_one_letter_code
_entity_poly.pdbx_strand_id
1 'polypeptide(L)'
;MSGERIPAHLSGLSDDAKAVAGGHFGFMQPGKGTLTFKTPSRMTERGKAALDELVAAGVCTVEPFNQLDGLVYRPVINCRPFARWLMRNEAAGRFAMVKSDSSSTEEACP
;
A
#
# COMPACT_ATOMS: atom_id res chain seq x y z
N MET A 1 -9.24 9.20 -21.81
CA MET A 1 -9.16 8.65 -20.44
C MET A 1 -8.63 9.74 -19.52
N SER A 2 -9.48 10.33 -18.69
CA SER A 2 -9.15 11.44 -17.79
C SER A 2 -8.00 11.05 -16.87
N GLY A 3 -6.91 11.83 -16.90
CA GLY A 3 -5.73 11.61 -16.07
C GLY A 3 -6.01 11.92 -14.61
N GLU A 4 -6.66 10.98 -13.91
CA GLU A 4 -6.90 11.05 -12.48
C GLU A 4 -5.54 11.09 -11.75
N ARG A 5 -5.21 12.27 -11.19
CA ARG A 5 -3.99 12.53 -10.41
C ARG A 5 -4.29 12.37 -8.93
N ILE A 6 -3.26 12.19 -8.11
CA ILE A 6 -3.39 12.27 -6.65
C ILE A 6 -3.97 13.66 -6.32
N PRO A 7 -5.03 13.76 -5.49
CA PRO A 7 -5.60 15.03 -5.07
C PRO A 7 -4.54 15.96 -4.49
N ALA A 8 -4.61 17.26 -4.76
CA ALA A 8 -3.57 18.22 -4.38
C ALA A 8 -3.27 18.21 -2.87
N HIS A 9 -4.30 18.11 -2.03
CA HIS A 9 -4.15 18.04 -0.57
C HIS A 9 -3.46 16.75 -0.07
N LEU A 10 -3.40 15.70 -0.90
CA LEU A 10 -2.71 14.43 -0.59
C LEU A 10 -1.35 14.32 -1.28
N SER A 11 -0.95 15.32 -2.07
CA SER A 11 0.35 15.32 -2.75
C SER A 11 1.53 15.45 -1.78
N GLY A 12 1.29 16.04 -0.60
CA GLY A 12 2.26 16.20 0.49
C GLY A 12 2.51 14.96 1.33
N LEU A 13 1.76 13.87 1.10
CA LEU A 13 2.00 12.60 1.80
C LEU A 13 3.42 12.09 1.55
N SER A 14 3.98 11.40 2.54
CA SER A 14 5.27 10.71 2.38
C SER A 14 5.22 9.70 1.22
N ASP A 15 6.39 9.42 0.63
CA ASP A 15 6.47 8.41 -0.44
C ASP A 15 6.11 7.01 0.06
N ASP A 16 6.32 6.74 1.35
CA ASP A 16 5.89 5.49 1.99
C ASP A 16 4.37 5.41 2.12
N ALA A 17 3.71 6.48 2.57
CA ALA A 17 2.25 6.55 2.60
C ALA A 17 1.66 6.39 1.19
N LYS A 18 2.24 7.06 0.18
CA LYS A 18 1.83 6.91 -1.22
C LYS A 18 2.04 5.48 -1.74
N ALA A 19 3.16 4.84 -1.40
CA ALA A 19 3.44 3.47 -1.79
C ALA A 19 2.49 2.46 -1.12
N VAL A 20 2.22 2.60 0.18
CA VAL A 20 1.25 1.79 0.93
C VAL A 20 -0.15 1.96 0.35
N ALA A 21 -0.58 3.20 0.11
CA ALA A 21 -1.89 3.48 -0.50
C ALA A 21 -2.02 2.89 -1.90
N GLY A 22 -0.98 3.01 -2.73
CA GLY A 22 -0.97 2.45 -4.08
C GLY A 22 -0.94 0.92 -4.10
N GLY A 23 -0.07 0.31 -3.29
CA GLY A 23 0.16 -1.13 -3.27
C GLY A 23 -0.97 -1.92 -2.64
N HIS A 24 -1.53 -1.45 -1.52
CA HIS A 24 -2.58 -2.16 -0.81
C HIS A 24 -3.99 -1.71 -1.21
N PHE A 25 -4.23 -0.40 -1.31
CA PHE A 25 -5.58 0.13 -1.55
C PHE A 25 -5.87 0.47 -3.01
N GLY A 26 -4.84 0.57 -3.86
CA GLY A 26 -4.98 1.12 -5.22
C GLY A 26 -5.86 0.32 -6.17
N PHE A 27 -6.15 -0.95 -5.85
CA PHE A 27 -7.06 -1.82 -6.58
C PHE A 27 -8.39 -2.09 -5.84
N MET A 28 -8.55 -1.53 -4.65
CA MET A 28 -9.77 -1.64 -3.85
C MET A 28 -10.76 -0.53 -4.25
N GLN A 29 -12.06 -0.80 -4.13
CA GLN A 29 -13.08 0.24 -4.23
C GLN A 29 -13.24 0.93 -2.88
N PRO A 30 -13.53 2.25 -2.83
CA PRO A 30 -13.81 2.94 -1.57
C PRO A 30 -14.93 2.22 -0.79
N GLY A 31 -14.73 2.04 0.51
CA GLY A 31 -15.65 1.30 1.39
C GLY A 31 -15.69 -0.21 1.17
N LYS A 32 -14.94 -0.75 0.20
CA LYS A 32 -14.86 -2.19 -0.10
C LYS A 32 -13.43 -2.69 -0.01
N GLY A 33 -13.28 -3.92 0.47
CA GLY A 33 -11.96 -4.48 0.77
C GLY A 33 -11.39 -3.95 2.08
N THR A 34 -10.47 -4.72 2.63
CA THR A 34 -9.86 -4.48 3.94
C THR A 34 -8.41 -4.89 3.88
N LEU A 35 -7.52 -4.11 4.49
CA LEU A 35 -6.19 -4.56 4.86
C LEU A 35 -6.21 -4.94 6.34
N THR A 36 -5.99 -6.21 6.63
CA THR A 36 -6.11 -6.75 7.99
C THR A 36 -4.75 -7.16 8.53
N PHE A 37 -4.36 -6.57 9.65
CA PHE A 37 -3.24 -7.02 10.46
C PHE A 37 -3.78 -7.77 11.68
N LYS A 38 -3.79 -9.11 11.59
CA LYS A 38 -4.26 -9.97 12.68
C LYS A 38 -3.42 -9.86 13.95
N THR A 39 -2.16 -9.46 13.80
CA THR A 39 -1.20 -9.27 14.89
C THR A 39 -0.35 -8.04 14.57
N PRO A 40 -0.50 -6.93 15.29
CA PRO A 40 0.19 -5.67 14.98
C PRO A 40 1.72 -5.77 15.09
N SER A 41 2.24 -6.70 15.89
CA SER A 41 3.68 -6.91 16.08
C SER A 41 4.42 -7.31 14.81
N ARG A 42 3.71 -7.71 13.74
CA ARG A 42 4.31 -8.03 12.43
C ARG A 42 4.43 -6.80 11.52
N MET A 43 3.93 -5.65 11.94
CA MET A 43 4.03 -4.41 11.18
C MET A 43 5.37 -3.74 11.51
N THR A 44 6.09 -3.32 10.47
CA THR A 44 7.32 -2.52 10.68
C THR A 44 6.95 -1.12 11.14
N GLU A 45 7.83 -0.45 11.91
CA GLU A 45 7.62 0.94 12.33
C GLU A 45 7.37 1.88 11.15
N ARG A 46 8.10 1.67 10.05
CA ARG A 46 7.93 2.43 8.81
C ARG A 46 6.55 2.22 8.19
N GLY A 47 6.06 0.98 8.15
CA GLY A 47 4.73 0.66 7.63
C GLY A 47 3.61 1.20 8.52
N LYS A 48 3.81 1.16 9.84
CA LYS A 48 2.89 1.73 10.82
C LYS A 48 2.75 3.23 10.65
N ALA A 49 3.87 3.96 10.62
CA ALA A 49 3.86 5.41 10.43
C ALA A 49 3.19 5.83 9.12
N ALA A 50 3.42 5.08 8.04
CA ALA A 50 2.74 5.31 6.76
C ALA A 50 1.23 5.10 6.84
N LEU A 51 0.76 4.06 7.55
CA LEU A 51 -0.67 3.82 7.75
C LEU A 51 -1.31 4.88 8.65
N ASP A 52 -0.63 5.30 9.73
CA ASP A 52 -1.10 6.37 10.62
C ASP A 52 -1.24 7.70 9.85
N GLU A 53 -0.29 8.02 8.98
CA GLU A 53 -0.35 9.19 8.10
C GLU A 53 -1.54 9.12 7.13
N LEU A 54 -1.81 7.95 6.55
CA LEU A 54 -2.96 7.74 5.66
C LEU A 54 -4.29 7.89 6.40
N VAL A 55 -4.37 7.44 7.66
CA VAL A 55 -5.55 7.63 8.51
C VAL A 55 -5.73 9.10 8.83
N ALA A 56 -4.68 9.80 9.24
CA ALA A 56 -4.71 11.24 9.55
C ALA A 56 -5.12 12.10 8.35
N ALA A 57 -4.72 11.69 7.13
CA ALA A 57 -5.08 12.34 5.89
C ALA A 57 -6.48 11.95 5.36
N GLY A 58 -7.21 11.08 6.04
CA GLY A 58 -8.54 10.63 5.63
C GLY A 58 -8.55 9.78 4.36
N VAL A 59 -7.46 9.05 4.09
CA VAL A 59 -7.37 8.12 2.95
C VAL A 59 -7.98 6.76 3.30
N CYS A 60 -7.83 6.34 4.55
CA CYS A 60 -8.44 5.13 5.10
C CYS A 60 -8.93 5.35 6.54
N THR A 61 -9.80 4.47 7.01
CA THR A 61 -10.13 4.33 8.44
C THR A 61 -9.41 3.12 9.02
N VAL A 62 -9.25 3.11 10.34
CA VAL A 62 -8.73 1.98 11.10
C VAL A 62 -9.71 1.60 12.20
N GLU A 63 -9.95 0.31 12.36
CA GLU A 63 -10.84 -0.26 13.37
C GLU A 63 -10.16 -1.46 14.07
N PRO A 64 -10.35 -1.65 15.39
CA PRO A 64 -9.98 -2.88 16.06
C PRO A 64 -10.74 -4.08 15.48
N PHE A 65 -10.05 -5.21 15.36
CA PHE A 65 -10.58 -6.44 14.76
C PHE A 65 -10.73 -7.59 15.76
N ASN A 66 -9.83 -7.70 16.73
CA ASN A 66 -9.84 -8.80 17.71
C ASN A 66 -9.31 -8.34 19.07
N GLN A 67 -9.37 -9.22 20.07
CA GLN A 67 -8.87 -9.00 21.43
C GLN A 67 -7.33 -9.02 21.55
N LEU A 68 -6.61 -9.25 20.44
CA LEU A 68 -5.15 -9.28 20.35
C LEU A 68 -4.62 -8.03 19.62
N ASP A 69 -5.32 -6.91 19.80
CA ASP A 69 -5.05 -5.61 19.17
C ASP A 69 -5.00 -5.63 17.64
N GLY A 70 -5.57 -6.65 16.98
CA GLY A 70 -5.61 -6.74 15.53
C GLY A 70 -6.30 -5.52 14.93
N LEU A 71 -5.80 -5.03 13.80
CA LEU A 71 -6.28 -3.81 13.14
C LEU A 71 -6.79 -4.12 11.73
N VAL A 72 -7.89 -3.47 11.36
CA VAL A 72 -8.44 -3.50 10.01
C VAL A 72 -8.45 -2.08 9.45
N TYR A 73 -7.85 -1.91 8.27
CA TYR A 73 -7.84 -0.66 7.54
C TYR A 73 -8.78 -0.75 6.34
N ARG A 74 -9.58 0.30 6.11
CA ARG A 74 -10.54 0.38 4.99
C ARG A 74 -10.33 1.65 4.19
N PRO A 75 -10.17 1.58 2.86
CA PRO A 75 -10.03 2.78 2.04
C PRO A 75 -11.36 3.56 2.01
N VAL A 76 -11.31 4.88 2.20
CA VAL A 76 -12.50 5.75 2.10
C VAL A 76 -12.52 6.56 0.81
N ILE A 77 -11.40 6.64 0.09
CA ILE A 77 -11.28 7.30 -1.21
C ILE A 77 -10.74 6.35 -2.29
N ASN A 78 -10.88 6.77 -3.56
CA ASN A 78 -10.32 6.05 -4.68
C ASN A 78 -8.79 6.16 -4.67
N CYS A 79 -8.09 5.06 -4.34
CA CYS A 79 -6.63 5.03 -4.25
C CYS A 79 -5.93 4.70 -5.58
N ARG A 80 -6.67 4.52 -6.68
CA ARG A 80 -6.11 4.18 -7.99
C ARG A 80 -5.06 5.19 -8.51
N PRO A 81 -5.16 6.51 -8.24
CA PRO A 81 -4.09 7.45 -8.58
C PRO A 81 -2.75 7.13 -7.90
N PHE A 82 -2.77 6.63 -6.65
CA PHE A 82 -1.56 6.20 -5.94
C PHE A 82 -0.95 4.94 -6.56
N ALA A 83 -1.77 3.96 -6.99
CA ALA A 83 -1.26 2.79 -7.71
C ALA A 83 -0.54 3.18 -9.01
N ARG A 84 -1.12 4.11 -9.79
CA ARG A 84 -0.46 4.59 -11.02
C ARG A 84 0.83 5.36 -10.71
N TRP A 85 0.84 6.15 -9.64
CA TRP A 85 2.05 6.82 -9.18
C TRP A 85 3.12 5.80 -8.81
N LEU A 86 2.77 4.77 -8.04
CA LEU A 86 3.67 3.70 -7.63
C LEU A 86 4.29 2.99 -8.84
N MET A 87 3.47 2.52 -9.78
CA MET A 87 3.93 1.85 -11.01
C MET A 87 4.88 2.72 -11.85
N ARG A 88 4.63 4.03 -11.93
CA ARG A 88 5.50 4.96 -12.67
C ARG A 88 6.85 5.16 -11.98
N ASN A 89 6.85 5.28 -10.65
CA ASN A 89 8.08 5.46 -9.89
C ASN A 89 8.89 4.15 -9.82
N GLU A 90 8.22 3.00 -9.79
CA GLU A 90 8.84 1.69 -9.93
C GLU A 90 9.51 1.53 -11.30
N ALA A 91 8.80 1.82 -12.39
CA ALA A 91 9.36 1.77 -13.75
C ALA A 91 10.55 2.74 -13.92
N ALA A 92 10.57 3.84 -13.15
CA ALA A 92 11.68 4.78 -13.10
C ALA A 92 12.83 4.36 -12.16
N GLY A 93 12.75 3.17 -11.54
CA GLY A 93 13.78 2.62 -10.66
C GLY A 93 13.91 3.32 -9.31
N ARG A 94 12.89 4.07 -8.86
CA ARG A 94 12.94 4.84 -7.59
C ARG A 94 12.77 3.99 -6.35
N PHE A 95 12.25 2.78 -6.49
CA PHE A 95 12.13 1.82 -5.40
C PHE A 95 13.06 0.65 -5.67
N ALA A 96 13.96 0.37 -4.73
CA ALA A 96 14.77 -0.84 -4.75
C ALA A 96 13.87 -2.03 -4.40
N MET A 97 13.14 -2.56 -5.39
CA MET A 97 12.52 -3.87 -5.23
C MET A 97 13.59 -4.94 -5.34
N VAL A 98 13.56 -5.91 -4.43
CA VAL A 98 14.30 -7.16 -4.58
C VAL A 98 13.81 -7.77 -5.89
N LYS A 99 14.63 -7.71 -6.93
CA LYS A 99 14.42 -8.57 -8.11
C LYS A 99 14.53 -9.98 -7.56
N SER A 100 13.42 -10.70 -7.49
CA SER A 100 13.48 -12.14 -7.38
C SER A 100 14.14 -12.62 -8.66
N ASP A 101 15.43 -12.94 -8.59
CA ASP A 101 16.11 -13.69 -9.65
C ASP A 101 15.42 -15.06 -9.70
N SER A 102 14.41 -15.17 -10.55
CA SER A 102 13.88 -16.45 -10.97
C SER A 102 14.89 -17.04 -11.95
N SER A 103 16.06 -17.47 -11.44
CA SER A 103 16.88 -18.45 -12.14
C SER A 103 16.27 -19.82 -11.86
N SER A 104 15.34 -20.20 -12.72
CA SER A 104 14.98 -21.61 -12.90
C SER A 104 16.24 -22.35 -13.36
N THR A 105 16.94 -23.00 -12.45
CA THR A 105 17.84 -24.10 -12.82
C THR A 105 16.97 -25.33 -13.03
N GLU A 106 16.57 -25.55 -14.29
CA GLU A 106 16.46 -26.91 -14.81
C GLU A 106 17.82 -27.60 -14.59
N GLU A 107 17.93 -28.44 -13.56
CA GLU A 107 18.85 -29.56 -13.64
C GLU A 107 18.04 -30.77 -14.12
N ALA A 108 18.22 -31.05 -15.41
CA ALA A 108 17.95 -32.34 -15.99
C ALA A 108 18.91 -33.39 -15.38
N CYS A 109 18.33 -34.54 -15.01
CA CYS A 109 18.86 -35.92 -14.93
C CYS A 109 20.32 -36.19 -14.49
N PRO A 110 20.52 -37.27 -13.72
CA PRO A 110 20.53 -38.61 -14.32
C PRO A 110 19.36 -39.50 -13.92
#